data_AF-A0A533WTB7-F1
#
_entry.id   AF-A0A533WTB7-F1
#
_cell.length_a   1.000
_cell.length_b   1.000
_cell.length_c   1.000
_cell.angle_alpha   90.00
_cell.angle_beta   90.00
_cell.angle_gamma   90.00
#
_symmetry.space_group_name_H-M   'P 1'
#
loop_
_entity.id
_entity.type
_entity.pdbx_description
1 polymer ?
#
loop_
_entity_poly.entity_id
_entity_poly.type
_entity_poly.pdbx_seq_one_letter_code
_entity_poly.pdbx_strand_id
1 'polypeptide(L)'
;MSKAGALEGGYVCAPYLHNGSSSKLRETLEKSDYIDDMYFVTATFSEDGSAYFPSRTNTYLLARFKDQKQTMKEVERYKQDKPTFVFTRDDEFFERLSHDKLNLVSVYYLEYGHSNSDLSDLAMTVAKRQRVRRAASGSLALSSTESPKFTFPYGDNLVVLEVSSDNSHQSDNKYCEKTRREVARKGITLTNLLNLSVIEKIK
;
A
#
# COMPACT_ATOMS: atom_id res chain seq x y z
N MET A 1 -4.67 27.57 -3.74
CA MET A 1 -3.26 27.88 -4.10
C MET A 1 -2.55 26.55 -4.29
N SER A 2 -1.98 26.37 -5.48
CA SER A 2 -1.36 25.14 -5.98
C SER A 2 -0.16 24.69 -5.15
N LYS A 3 -0.25 23.53 -4.48
CA LYS A 3 0.93 22.78 -4.08
C LYS A 3 1.36 21.92 -5.28
N ALA A 4 2.20 22.49 -6.13
CA ALA A 4 3.20 21.68 -6.83
C ALA A 4 4.26 21.35 -5.77
N GLY A 5 4.17 20.17 -5.14
CA GLY A 5 5.06 19.78 -4.05
C GLY A 5 5.48 18.34 -4.22
N ALA A 6 6.74 18.14 -4.63
CA ALA A 6 7.56 16.92 -4.68
C ALA A 6 6.90 15.63 -5.20
N LEU A 7 7.62 14.87 -6.05
CA LEU A 7 7.23 13.48 -6.27
C LEU A 7 7.59 12.71 -5.02
N GLU A 8 6.58 12.55 -4.17
CA GLU A 8 6.66 11.96 -2.85
C GLU A 8 6.79 10.43 -2.92
N GLY A 9 7.30 9.87 -1.82
CA GLY A 9 7.55 8.45 -1.68
C GLY A 9 6.27 7.61 -1.69
N GLY A 10 6.43 6.31 -1.46
CA GLY A 10 5.30 5.40 -1.47
C GLY A 10 5.74 3.94 -1.44
N TYR A 11 4.90 3.07 -1.96
CA TYR A 11 5.15 1.63 -2.00
C TYR A 11 5.02 1.08 -3.41
N VAL A 12 6.04 0.35 -3.86
CA VAL A 12 5.91 -0.54 -5.01
C VAL A 12 5.70 -1.96 -4.49
N CYS A 13 4.64 -2.60 -4.95
CA CYS A 13 4.27 -3.98 -4.65
C CYS A 13 4.37 -4.77 -5.95
N ALA A 14 5.55 -5.33 -6.21
CA ALA A 14 5.87 -6.05 -7.42
C ALA A 14 5.70 -7.56 -7.23
N PRO A 15 5.02 -8.27 -8.16
CA PRO A 15 4.81 -9.70 -8.02
C PRO A 15 6.15 -10.45 -8.09
N TYR A 16 6.31 -11.45 -7.22
CA TYR A 16 7.52 -12.28 -7.18
C TYR A 16 7.27 -13.61 -7.88
N LEU A 17 7.60 -13.65 -9.19
CA LEU A 17 7.25 -14.76 -10.08
C LEU A 17 8.44 -15.69 -10.39
N HIS A 18 9.55 -15.54 -9.67
CA HIS A 18 10.80 -16.29 -9.91
C HIS A 18 11.29 -16.27 -11.38
N ASN A 19 10.88 -15.27 -12.15
CA ASN A 19 11.28 -15.09 -13.55
C ASN A 19 12.38 -14.03 -13.67
N GLY A 20 13.06 -13.99 -14.83
CA GLY A 20 14.18 -13.08 -15.05
C GLY A 20 13.85 -11.60 -14.85
N SER A 21 12.62 -11.18 -15.17
CA SER A 21 12.18 -9.78 -14.97
C SER A 21 12.00 -9.46 -13.48
N SER A 22 11.36 -10.34 -12.73
CA SER A 22 11.13 -10.19 -11.28
C SER A 22 12.44 -10.17 -10.49
N SER A 23 13.42 -11.02 -10.86
CA SER A 23 14.74 -11.02 -10.24
C SER A 23 15.53 -9.74 -10.54
N LYS A 24 15.50 -9.26 -11.80
CA LYS A 24 16.16 -8.00 -12.17
C LYS A 24 15.54 -6.78 -11.50
N LEU A 25 14.21 -6.72 -11.42
CA LEU A 25 13.51 -5.64 -10.72
C LEU A 25 13.88 -5.65 -9.23
N ARG A 26 13.87 -6.82 -8.59
CA ARG A 26 14.32 -6.98 -7.19
C ARG A 26 15.74 -6.43 -7.00
N GLU A 27 16.71 -6.93 -7.76
CA GLU A 27 18.11 -6.53 -7.63
C GLU A 27 18.30 -5.02 -7.85
N THR A 28 17.56 -4.44 -8.79
CA THR A 28 17.61 -3.00 -9.08
C THR A 28 17.08 -2.20 -7.90
N LEU A 29 15.90 -2.56 -7.36
CA LEU A 29 15.31 -1.87 -6.21
C LEU A 29 16.18 -2.04 -4.94
N GLU A 30 16.73 -3.23 -4.72
CA GLU A 30 17.60 -3.52 -3.56
C GLU A 30 18.86 -2.64 -3.55
N LYS A 31 19.52 -2.49 -4.71
CA LYS A 31 20.75 -1.70 -4.87
C LYS A 31 20.52 -0.19 -4.95
N SER A 32 19.26 0.25 -5.01
CA SER A 32 18.92 1.65 -5.24
C SER A 32 18.84 2.48 -3.96
N ASP A 33 19.45 3.67 -3.96
CA ASP A 33 19.44 4.59 -2.80
C ASP A 33 18.08 5.27 -2.57
N TYR A 34 17.21 5.26 -3.59
CA TYR A 34 15.84 5.77 -3.49
C TYR A 34 14.86 4.78 -2.87
N ILE A 35 15.31 3.57 -2.50
CA ILE A 35 14.53 2.57 -1.75
C ILE A 35 15.00 2.56 -0.31
N ASP A 36 14.08 2.87 0.60
CA ASP A 36 14.34 2.91 2.05
C ASP A 36 14.34 1.51 2.67
N ASP A 37 13.26 0.77 2.43
CA ASP A 37 13.06 -0.55 2.99
C ASP A 37 12.47 -1.45 1.90
N MET A 38 12.77 -2.74 1.98
CA MET A 38 12.19 -3.74 1.11
C MET A 38 11.82 -5.00 1.88
N TYR A 39 10.67 -5.57 1.56
CA TYR A 39 10.08 -6.69 2.28
C TYR A 39 9.55 -7.74 1.32
N PHE A 40 9.63 -9.00 1.75
CA PHE A 40 8.85 -10.07 1.18
C PHE A 40 7.50 -10.15 1.88
N VAL A 41 6.41 -10.10 1.12
CA VAL A 41 5.06 -10.00 1.69
C VAL A 41 4.08 -10.98 1.04
N THR A 42 3.11 -11.42 1.84
CA THR A 42 1.92 -12.12 1.34
C THR A 42 0.78 -11.14 1.21
N ALA A 43 0.26 -10.99 -0.01
CA ALA A 43 -0.93 -10.21 -0.30
C ALA A 43 -2.21 -11.04 -0.09
N THR A 44 -3.11 -10.51 0.73
CA THR A 44 -4.47 -11.03 0.91
C THR A 44 -5.45 -9.97 0.43
N PHE A 45 -6.08 -10.19 -0.71
CA PHE A 45 -7.05 -9.27 -1.30
C PHE A 45 -8.42 -9.47 -0.65
N SER A 46 -9.19 -8.38 -0.52
CA SER A 46 -10.60 -8.46 -0.17
C SER A 46 -11.41 -9.08 -1.32
N GLU A 47 -12.69 -9.33 -1.09
CA GLU A 47 -13.61 -9.78 -2.14
C GLU A 47 -13.67 -8.77 -3.30
N ASP A 48 -13.80 -7.48 -2.97
CA ASP A 48 -13.81 -6.40 -3.98
C ASP A 48 -12.46 -6.27 -4.68
N GLY A 49 -11.36 -6.23 -3.94
CA GLY A 49 -10.02 -6.17 -4.51
C GLY A 49 -9.72 -7.37 -5.42
N SER A 50 -10.29 -8.53 -5.06
CA SER A 50 -10.21 -9.74 -5.88
C SER A 50 -10.99 -9.63 -7.19
N ALA A 51 -12.11 -8.92 -7.20
CA ALA A 51 -12.90 -8.67 -8.40
C ALA A 51 -12.20 -7.68 -9.35
N TYR A 52 -11.58 -6.62 -8.80
CA TYR A 52 -10.85 -5.63 -9.60
C TYR A 52 -9.52 -6.15 -10.15
N PHE A 53 -8.85 -7.07 -9.44
CA PHE A 53 -7.53 -7.60 -9.82
C PHE A 53 -7.54 -9.13 -9.93
N PRO A 54 -8.16 -9.69 -10.99
CA PRO A 54 -8.28 -11.14 -11.16
C PRO A 54 -6.95 -11.82 -11.49
N SER A 55 -6.01 -11.11 -12.14
CA SER A 55 -4.69 -11.61 -12.51
C SER A 55 -3.64 -11.44 -11.41
N ARG A 56 -4.04 -11.40 -10.13
CA ARG A 56 -3.12 -11.24 -8.98
C ARG A 56 -2.30 -12.50 -8.67
N THR A 57 -1.28 -12.33 -7.82
CA THR A 57 -0.58 -13.42 -7.12
C THR A 57 -0.79 -13.26 -5.60
N ASN A 58 -0.25 -14.16 -4.80
CA ASN A 58 -0.25 -14.02 -3.34
C ASN A 58 1.08 -13.48 -2.80
N THR A 59 2.14 -13.53 -3.61
CA THR A 59 3.50 -13.26 -3.14
C THR A 59 4.11 -12.06 -3.85
N TYR A 60 4.50 -11.05 -3.08
CA TYR A 60 5.00 -9.79 -3.60
C TYR A 60 6.28 -9.34 -2.90
N LEU A 61 7.05 -8.54 -3.62
CA LEU A 61 8.08 -7.67 -3.07
C LEU A 61 7.46 -6.31 -2.82
N LEU A 62 7.47 -5.88 -1.55
CA LEU A 62 7.04 -4.56 -1.14
C LEU A 62 8.27 -3.69 -0.88
N ALA A 63 8.51 -2.67 -1.71
CA ALA A 63 9.59 -1.72 -1.51
C ALA A 63 9.05 -0.32 -1.24
N ARG A 64 9.56 0.32 -0.18
CA ARG A 64 9.24 1.70 0.17
C ARG A 64 10.19 2.63 -0.60
N PHE A 65 9.66 3.41 -1.52
CA PHE A 65 10.44 4.30 -2.37
C PHE A 65 10.33 5.77 -1.92
N LYS A 66 11.34 6.57 -2.28
CA LYS A 66 11.37 8.04 -2.14
C LYS A 66 11.10 8.77 -3.44
N ASP A 67 11.50 8.18 -4.56
CA ASP A 67 11.39 8.78 -5.89
C ASP A 67 10.41 8.00 -6.76
N GLN A 68 9.21 8.55 -6.94
CA GLN A 68 8.18 7.96 -7.77
C GLN A 68 8.58 7.86 -9.25
N LYS A 69 9.25 8.88 -9.81
CA LYS A 69 9.61 8.89 -11.25
C LYS A 69 10.58 7.78 -11.56
N GLN A 70 11.64 7.66 -10.76
CA GLN A 70 12.65 6.63 -10.91
C GLN A 70 12.02 5.24 -10.71
N THR A 71 11.17 5.09 -9.69
CA THR A 71 10.48 3.82 -9.41
C THR A 71 9.57 3.40 -10.57
N MET A 72 8.73 4.29 -11.08
CA MET A 72 7.86 4.02 -12.22
C MET A 72 8.65 3.65 -13.47
N LYS A 73 9.79 4.30 -13.72
CA LYS A 73 10.66 3.96 -14.87
C LYS A 73 11.17 2.52 -14.81
N GLU A 74 11.62 2.06 -13.64
CA GLU A 74 12.11 0.68 -13.49
C GLU A 74 10.96 -0.34 -13.51
N VAL A 75 9.81 -0.01 -12.91
CA VAL A 75 8.59 -0.84 -12.99
C VAL A 75 8.12 -1.02 -14.44
N GLU A 76 8.10 0.06 -15.23
CA GLU A 76 7.75 0.01 -16.66
C GLU A 76 8.79 -0.73 -17.50
N ARG A 77 10.07 -0.69 -17.10
CA ARG A 77 11.16 -1.41 -17.78
C ARG A 77 11.06 -2.92 -17.57
N TYR A 78 10.65 -3.35 -16.39
CA TYR A 78 10.55 -4.76 -16.00
C TYR A 78 9.10 -5.20 -15.81
N LYS A 79 8.24 -4.87 -16.78
CA LYS A 79 6.83 -5.29 -16.77
C LYS A 79 6.70 -6.81 -16.62
N GLN A 80 5.65 -7.18 -15.90
CA GLN A 80 5.28 -8.56 -15.64
C GLN A 80 3.84 -8.81 -16.12
N ASP A 81 3.53 -10.07 -16.36
CA ASP A 81 2.17 -10.54 -16.69
C ASP A 81 1.20 -10.27 -15.53
N LYS A 82 1.67 -10.43 -14.29
CA LYS A 82 0.91 -10.06 -13.09
C LYS A 82 1.07 -8.57 -12.80
N PRO A 83 0.03 -7.89 -12.29
CA PRO A 83 0.09 -6.46 -12.03
C PRO A 83 1.05 -6.13 -10.89
N THR A 84 1.90 -5.15 -11.14
CA THR A 84 2.64 -4.41 -10.13
C THR A 84 1.79 -3.24 -9.66
N PHE A 85 1.60 -3.12 -8.34
CA PHE A 85 0.85 -2.03 -7.74
C PHE A 85 1.83 -0.98 -7.24
N VAL A 86 1.60 0.29 -7.57
CA VAL A 86 2.38 1.42 -7.05
C VAL A 86 1.44 2.33 -6.30
N PHE A 87 1.59 2.34 -4.98
CA PHE A 87 0.85 3.20 -4.07
C PHE A 87 1.66 4.46 -3.84
N THR A 88 1.15 5.62 -4.26
CA THR A 88 1.75 6.89 -3.89
C THR A 88 1.33 7.26 -2.47
N ARG A 89 2.14 8.09 -1.83
CA ARG A 89 1.81 8.70 -0.55
C ARG A 89 1.76 10.19 -0.76
N ASP A 90 0.55 10.72 -0.88
CA ASP A 90 0.31 12.13 -1.25
C ASP A 90 0.13 13.02 -0.01
N ASP A 91 -0.42 12.47 1.07
CA ASP A 91 -0.52 13.17 2.36
C ASP A 91 -0.44 12.18 3.53
N GLU A 92 0.47 12.43 4.47
CA GLU A 92 0.60 11.64 5.69
C GLU A 92 -0.14 12.34 6.83
N PHE A 93 -1.33 11.85 7.14
CA PHE A 93 -2.19 12.45 8.17
C PHE A 93 -1.92 11.90 9.58
N PHE A 94 -1.05 10.89 9.70
CA PHE A 94 -0.68 10.32 10.99
C PHE A 94 0.65 9.58 10.95
N GLU A 95 1.50 9.87 11.94
CA GLU A 95 2.73 9.14 12.22
C GLU A 95 2.96 9.06 13.74
N ARG A 96 3.59 7.98 14.18
CA ARG A 96 4.17 7.86 15.52
C ARG A 96 5.48 7.10 15.47
N LEU A 97 6.33 7.39 16.45
CA LEU A 97 7.52 6.60 16.69
C LEU A 97 7.11 5.22 17.21
N SER A 98 7.48 4.18 16.46
CA SER A 98 7.31 2.78 16.85
C SER A 98 8.66 2.10 16.77
N HIS A 99 9.03 1.39 17.83
CA HIS A 99 10.25 0.58 17.86
C HIS A 99 9.99 -0.82 17.29
N ASP A 100 8.71 -1.22 17.21
CA ASP A 100 8.29 -2.51 16.69
C ASP A 100 8.43 -2.57 15.15
N LYS A 101 8.80 -3.75 14.65
CA LYS A 101 8.96 -4.02 13.21
C LYS A 101 7.64 -3.89 12.46
N LEU A 102 7.72 -3.48 11.19
CA LEU A 102 6.56 -3.50 10.30
C LEU A 102 6.07 -4.93 10.13
N ASN A 103 4.80 -5.18 10.42
CA ASN A 103 4.21 -6.52 10.35
C ASN A 103 3.13 -6.62 9.27
N LEU A 104 2.44 -5.51 9.00
CA LEU A 104 1.33 -5.46 8.06
C LEU A 104 1.23 -4.08 7.42
N VAL A 105 1.02 -4.03 6.11
CA VAL A 105 0.55 -2.84 5.39
C VAL A 105 -0.85 -3.13 4.87
N SER A 106 -1.83 -2.38 5.35
CA SER A 106 -3.23 -2.54 4.98
C SER A 106 -3.66 -1.40 4.08
N VAL A 107 -4.18 -1.73 2.89
CA VAL A 107 -4.57 -0.75 1.87
C VAL A 107 -6.08 -0.74 1.75
N TYR A 108 -6.63 0.46 1.77
CA TYR A 108 -8.06 0.75 1.69
C TYR A 108 -8.32 1.79 0.60
N TYR A 109 -9.57 1.93 0.21
CA TYR A 109 -10.06 3.04 -0.60
C TYR A 109 -11.30 3.66 0.04
N LEU A 110 -11.51 4.95 -0.22
CA LEU A 110 -12.78 5.63 0.07
C LEU A 110 -13.67 5.65 -1.17
N GLU A 111 -14.92 5.23 -1.01
CA GLU A 111 -15.93 5.25 -2.08
C GLU A 111 -16.43 6.67 -2.39
N TYR A 112 -16.46 7.53 -1.37
CA TYR A 112 -16.85 8.94 -1.48
C TYR A 112 -15.65 9.79 -1.06
N GLY A 113 -15.35 10.84 -1.83
CA GLY A 113 -14.08 11.60 -1.76
C GLY A 113 -13.70 12.08 -0.36
N HIS A 114 -12.38 12.23 -0.14
CA HIS A 114 -11.75 12.60 1.12
C HIS A 114 -12.00 14.06 1.48
N SER A 115 -13.11 14.37 2.16
CA SER A 115 -13.21 15.69 2.77
C SER A 115 -12.13 15.87 3.86
N ASN A 116 -11.65 17.09 4.08
CA ASN A 116 -10.70 17.34 5.16
C ASN A 116 -11.25 16.91 6.53
N SER A 117 -12.57 16.96 6.73
CA SER A 117 -13.23 16.43 7.92
C SER A 117 -13.09 14.91 8.04
N ASP A 118 -13.26 14.16 6.95
CA ASP A 118 -13.15 12.70 6.96
C ASP A 118 -11.72 12.26 7.27
N LEU A 119 -10.72 12.91 6.68
CA LEU A 119 -9.31 12.65 6.97
C LEU A 119 -8.97 12.96 8.42
N SER A 120 -9.48 14.06 8.97
CA SER A 120 -9.32 14.39 10.39
C SER A 120 -9.96 13.34 11.30
N ASP A 121 -11.18 12.90 10.99
CA ASP A 121 -11.88 11.88 11.77
C ASP A 121 -11.22 10.50 11.70
N LEU A 122 -10.67 10.16 10.54
CA LEU A 122 -9.85 8.98 10.31
C LEU A 122 -8.55 9.07 11.12
N ALA A 123 -7.83 10.19 11.04
CA ALA A 123 -6.62 10.45 11.82
C ALA A 123 -6.87 10.31 13.33
N MET A 124 -7.96 10.89 13.84
CA MET A 124 -8.35 10.76 15.26
C MET A 124 -8.69 9.33 15.66
N THR A 125 -9.28 8.55 14.75
CA THR A 125 -9.61 7.14 15.00
C THR A 125 -8.33 6.30 15.03
N VAL A 126 -7.45 6.51 14.05
CA VAL A 126 -6.12 5.89 13.97
C VAL A 126 -5.23 6.29 15.14
N ALA A 127 -5.33 7.51 15.66
CA ALA A 127 -4.54 7.95 16.81
C ALA A 127 -4.82 7.16 18.09
N LYS A 128 -6.03 6.60 18.23
CA LYS A 128 -6.40 5.69 19.33
C LYS A 128 -5.88 4.27 19.10
N ARG A 129 -5.33 3.97 17.93
CA ARG A 129 -4.82 2.66 17.53
C ARG A 129 -3.32 2.56 17.76
N GLN A 130 -2.95 2.00 18.91
CA GLN A 130 -1.55 1.89 19.34
C GLN A 130 -0.60 1.19 18.36
N ARG A 131 -1.09 0.21 17.57
CA ARG A 131 -0.27 -0.57 16.63
C ARG A 131 -0.13 0.08 15.26
N VAL A 132 -0.95 1.07 14.92
CA VAL A 132 -0.76 1.81 13.67
C VAL A 132 0.40 2.77 13.88
N ARG A 133 1.46 2.60 13.08
CA ARG A 133 2.64 3.47 13.15
C ARG A 133 2.54 4.66 12.21
N ARG A 134 1.93 4.46 11.04
CA ARG A 134 1.71 5.49 10.01
C ARG A 134 0.39 5.27 9.30
N ALA A 135 -0.23 6.36 8.90
CA ALA A 135 -1.38 6.34 8.01
C ALA A 135 -1.28 7.51 7.03
N ALA A 136 -1.56 7.21 5.76
CA ALA A 136 -1.45 8.19 4.70
C ALA A 136 -2.49 7.95 3.62
N SER A 137 -2.86 9.01 2.92
CA SER A 137 -3.65 8.96 1.70
C SER A 137 -2.76 8.97 0.46
N GLY A 138 -3.28 8.45 -0.64
CA GLY A 138 -2.61 8.58 -1.93
C GLY A 138 -3.35 7.88 -3.06
N SER A 139 -2.61 7.56 -4.11
CA SER A 139 -3.16 7.00 -5.35
C SER A 139 -2.59 5.62 -5.70
N LEU A 140 -3.30 4.91 -6.58
CA LEU A 140 -2.89 3.64 -7.15
C LEU A 140 -2.55 3.78 -8.63
N ALA A 141 -1.30 3.47 -8.97
CA ALA A 141 -0.90 3.16 -10.34
C ALA A 141 -0.69 1.65 -10.51
N LEU A 142 -1.03 1.15 -11.70
CA LEU A 142 -0.87 -0.25 -12.08
C LEU A 142 0.07 -0.35 -13.27
N SER A 143 1.00 -1.31 -13.22
CA SER A 143 1.85 -1.65 -14.35
C SER A 143 1.85 -3.15 -14.59
N SER A 144 1.50 -3.55 -15.80
CA SER A 144 1.45 -4.93 -16.27
C SER A 144 1.67 -4.96 -17.79
N THR A 145 2.07 -6.11 -18.32
CA THR A 145 2.02 -6.37 -19.76
C THR A 145 0.59 -6.54 -20.28
N GLU A 146 -0.35 -6.92 -19.41
CA GLU A 146 -1.77 -7.04 -19.76
C GLU A 146 -2.53 -5.79 -19.30
N SER A 147 -3.33 -5.21 -20.20
CA SER A 147 -4.23 -4.11 -19.83
C SER A 147 -5.39 -4.64 -18.99
N PRO A 148 -5.70 -4.03 -17.84
CA PRO A 148 -6.91 -4.36 -17.09
C PRO A 148 -8.16 -4.19 -17.96
N LYS A 149 -9.11 -5.12 -17.87
CA LYS A 149 -10.41 -5.00 -18.58
C LYS A 149 -11.26 -3.85 -18.02
N PHE A 150 -11.06 -3.50 -16.76
CA PHE A 150 -11.76 -2.44 -16.06
C PHE A 150 -10.76 -1.53 -15.34
N THR A 151 -11.05 -0.24 -15.34
CA THR A 151 -10.27 0.73 -14.55
C THR A 151 -10.82 0.72 -13.13
N PHE A 152 -9.93 0.61 -12.13
CA PHE A 152 -10.32 0.72 -10.74
C PHE A 152 -10.77 2.17 -10.45
N PRO A 153 -12.04 2.42 -10.08
CA PRO A 153 -12.59 3.77 -10.05
C PRO A 153 -12.14 4.60 -8.84
N TYR A 154 -11.58 3.96 -7.81
CA TYR A 154 -11.14 4.61 -6.58
C TYR A 154 -9.62 4.75 -6.50
N GLY A 155 -8.94 4.75 -7.65
CA GLY A 155 -7.48 4.80 -7.75
C GLY A 155 -6.87 6.01 -7.04
N ASP A 156 -7.52 7.17 -7.07
CA ASP A 156 -7.02 8.40 -6.45
C ASP A 156 -7.40 8.54 -4.97
N ASN A 157 -8.14 7.58 -4.41
CA ASN A 157 -8.76 7.69 -3.11
C ASN A 157 -8.25 6.64 -2.11
N LEU A 158 -6.97 6.30 -2.15
CA LEU A 158 -6.42 5.28 -1.25
C LEU A 158 -6.09 5.80 0.13
N VAL A 159 -6.15 4.88 1.10
CA VAL A 159 -5.62 5.02 2.45
C VAL A 159 -4.72 3.83 2.74
N VAL A 160 -3.50 4.08 3.16
CA VAL A 160 -2.53 3.06 3.55
C VAL A 160 -2.28 3.15 5.05
N LEU A 161 -2.46 2.03 5.77
CA LEU A 161 -2.14 1.91 7.18
C LEU A 161 -0.93 0.99 7.36
N GLU A 162 0.12 1.49 7.97
CA GLU A 162 1.28 0.70 8.38
C GLU A 162 1.09 0.26 9.84
N VAL A 163 1.14 -1.05 10.07
CA VAL A 163 1.00 -1.65 11.40
C VAL A 163 2.31 -2.30 11.81
N SER A 164 2.82 -1.82 12.95
CA SER A 164 3.99 -2.38 13.61
C SER A 164 3.52 -3.19 14.82
N SER A 165 3.91 -4.46 14.88
CA SER A 165 3.63 -5.34 16.02
C SER A 165 4.40 -6.66 15.94
N ASP A 166 4.55 -7.35 17.07
CA ASP A 166 5.04 -8.73 17.13
C ASP A 166 3.91 -9.78 17.14
N ASN A 167 2.66 -9.35 16.88
CA ASN A 167 1.52 -10.26 16.82
C ASN A 167 1.50 -11.05 15.50
N SER A 168 0.68 -12.09 15.46
CA SER A 168 0.38 -12.79 14.20
C SER A 168 -0.31 -11.87 13.19
N HIS A 169 -0.05 -12.09 11.90
CA HIS A 169 -0.71 -11.34 10.82
C HIS A 169 -2.24 -11.42 10.90
N GLN A 170 -2.80 -12.55 11.36
CA GLN A 170 -4.24 -12.70 11.56
C GLN A 170 -4.79 -11.76 12.65
N SER A 171 -4.02 -11.53 13.72
CA SER A 171 -4.39 -10.58 14.78
C SER A 171 -4.39 -9.15 14.28
N ASP A 172 -3.38 -8.78 13.49
CA ASP A 172 -3.27 -7.43 12.93
C ASP A 172 -4.30 -7.17 11.84
N ASN A 173 -4.64 -8.16 11.01
CA ASN A 173 -5.76 -8.05 10.07
C ASN A 173 -7.09 -7.79 10.80
N LYS A 174 -7.38 -8.53 11.89
CA LYS A 174 -8.57 -8.29 12.72
C LYS A 174 -8.55 -6.91 13.37
N TYR A 175 -7.38 -6.42 13.75
CA TYR A 175 -7.21 -5.09 14.31
C TYR A 175 -7.52 -3.97 13.30
N CYS A 176 -7.01 -4.12 12.08
CA CYS A 176 -7.29 -3.25 10.95
C CYS A 176 -8.79 -3.25 10.61
N GLU A 177 -9.44 -4.42 10.55
CA GLU A 177 -10.90 -4.51 10.35
C GLU A 177 -11.71 -3.84 11.47
N LYS A 178 -11.28 -3.94 12.73
CA LYS A 178 -11.93 -3.22 13.83
C LYS A 178 -11.80 -1.71 13.66
N THR A 179 -10.63 -1.23 13.21
CA THR A 179 -10.38 0.19 12.90
C THR A 179 -11.30 0.67 11.79
N ARG A 180 -11.39 -0.08 10.69
CA ARG A 180 -12.32 0.20 9.59
C ARG A 180 -13.77 0.31 10.06
N ARG A 181 -14.25 -0.59 10.92
CA ARG A 181 -15.61 -0.52 11.48
C ARG A 181 -15.84 0.70 12.37
N GLU A 182 -14.84 1.16 13.11
CA GLU A 182 -14.95 2.39 13.91
C GLU A 182 -15.00 3.64 13.03
N VAL A 183 -14.21 3.66 11.95
CA VAL A 183 -14.27 4.71 10.93
C VAL A 183 -15.64 4.72 10.24
N ALA A 184 -16.19 3.56 9.87
CA ALA A 184 -17.52 3.45 9.27
C ALA A 184 -18.64 3.95 10.19
N ARG A 185 -18.52 3.81 11.51
CA ARG A 185 -19.49 4.37 12.48
C ARG A 185 -19.52 5.90 12.50
N LYS A 186 -18.50 6.56 11.95
CA LYS A 186 -18.47 8.01 11.76
C LYS A 186 -19.03 8.45 10.40
N GLY A 187 -19.54 7.51 9.59
CA GLY A 187 -20.08 7.80 8.26
C GLY A 187 -19.04 7.74 7.13
N ILE A 188 -17.81 7.34 7.43
CA ILE A 188 -16.73 7.26 6.43
C ILE A 188 -16.66 5.83 5.87
N THR A 189 -17.01 5.66 4.59
CA THR A 189 -16.96 4.36 3.91
C THR A 189 -15.54 4.02 3.48
N LEU A 190 -14.81 3.38 4.39
CA LEU A 190 -13.47 2.84 4.15
C LEU A 190 -13.59 1.35 3.79
N THR A 191 -13.24 0.99 2.56
CA THR A 191 -13.35 -0.39 2.04
C THR A 191 -11.97 -0.99 1.86
N ASN A 192 -11.76 -2.23 2.34
CA ASN A 192 -10.46 -2.90 2.25
C ASN A 192 -10.18 -3.30 0.80
N LEU A 193 -8.99 -2.99 0.31
CA LEU A 193 -8.52 -3.44 -1.00
C LEU A 193 -7.70 -4.71 -0.86
N LEU A 194 -6.65 -4.63 -0.05
CA LEU A 194 -5.74 -5.75 0.21
C LEU A 194 -4.91 -5.50 1.47
N ASN A 195 -4.35 -6.59 1.99
CA ASN A 195 -3.49 -6.63 3.16
C ASN A 195 -2.16 -7.28 2.78
N LEU A 196 -1.04 -6.63 3.06
CA LEU A 196 0.32 -7.09 2.79
C LEU A 196 0.98 -7.50 4.10
N SER A 197 0.98 -8.80 4.39
CA SER A 197 1.60 -9.37 5.59
C SER A 197 3.10 -9.53 5.38
N VAL A 198 3.93 -8.92 6.22
CA VAL A 198 5.39 -8.94 6.08
C VAL A 198 5.96 -10.26 6.58
N ILE A 199 6.55 -11.04 5.67
CA ILE A 199 7.21 -12.31 6.01
C ILE A 199 8.65 -12.04 6.43
N GLU A 200 9.37 -11.24 5.65
CA GLU A 200 10.81 -11.02 5.82
C GLU A 200 11.19 -9.61 5.37
N LYS A 201 12.17 -9.00 6.05
CA LYS A 201 12.81 -7.76 5.62
C LYS A 201 14.07 -8.10 4.82
N ILE A 202 14.17 -7.55 3.61
CA ILE A 202 15.27 -7.77 2.67
C ILE A 202 16.29 -6.62 2.75
N LYS A 203 15.78 -5.38 2.82
CA LYS A 203 16.57 -4.14 2.94
C LYS A 203 15.96 -3.28 4.02
#